data_AF-A0A7C5XLT6-F1
#
_entry.id   AF-A0A7C5XLT6-F1
#
_cell.length_a   1.000
_cell.length_b   1.000
_cell.length_c   1.000
_cell.angle_alpha   90.00
_cell.angle_beta   90.00
_cell.angle_gamma   90.00
#
_symmetry.space_group_name_H-M   'P 1'
#
loop_
_entity.id
_entity.type
_entity.pdbx_description
1 polymer ?
#
loop_
_entity_poly.entity_id
_entity_poly.type
_entity_poly.pdbx_seq_one_letter_code
_entity_poly.pdbx_strand_id
1 'polypeptide(L)'
;MEVASGRKKLLAVYITILLLVILFLGKLVYLPLAFMLIVGRSMEPVYRVGDLVIGVATYLKSYSVGDVVVWCRDFLRTACVVHRVIDVSEDHVITKGDANPGPDFPVPSSWVSYVVVGYAPLYLWLPLIGLVVFLAGYASYKESEKRIYIQPGFVAIAIIASYIAINAFILGFTYIDNSPPFYSTPRVDLLATYLDIVNRVYVVILNISEYRFINAICNLSGEVSTNVSITINGSIARLSISIPSQFFFYLWNKSSAKGVSFLPSPPASVQESFDVSCTTIFDKAMLSGNYIAVFSWREPIVKAFNDTLIVENQNPVPVTLRIELFSRARGSVVYLKEYVVEPFSMLVIDFRKVVDAVGEYDARVYYIFLGVIRGQGAEIRVS
;
A
#
# COMPACT_ATOMS: atom_id res chain seq x y z
N MET A 1 37.58 28.24 60.87
CA MET A 1 37.25 26.86 60.45
C MET A 1 35.81 26.71 59.96
N GLU A 2 34.82 27.34 60.58
CA GLU A 2 33.40 27.27 60.16
C GLU A 2 33.14 27.79 58.72
N VAL A 3 33.73 28.91 58.34
CA VAL A 3 33.57 29.52 57.00
C VAL A 3 34.11 28.61 55.87
N ALA A 4 35.17 27.84 56.12
CA ALA A 4 35.70 26.91 55.13
C ALA A 4 34.79 25.69 54.91
N SER A 5 33.99 25.31 55.92
CA SER A 5 32.98 24.25 55.83
C SER A 5 31.73 24.71 55.08
N GLY A 6 31.27 25.95 55.30
CA GLY A 6 30.15 26.57 54.59
C GLY A 6 30.37 26.64 53.08
N ARG A 7 31.52 27.16 52.65
CA ARG A 7 31.92 27.22 51.24
C ARG A 7 31.99 25.87 50.54
N LYS A 8 32.46 24.81 51.21
CA LYS A 8 32.50 23.45 50.64
C LYS A 8 31.10 22.88 50.39
N LYS A 9 30.16 23.12 51.32
CA LYS A 9 28.75 22.71 51.14
C LYS A 9 28.09 23.47 50.00
N LEU A 10 28.35 24.77 49.89
CA LEU A 10 27.83 25.62 48.81
C LEU A 10 28.34 25.17 47.43
N LEU A 11 29.64 24.86 47.33
CA LEU A 11 30.25 24.33 46.11
C LEU A 11 29.61 23.00 45.69
N ALA A 12 29.37 22.09 46.64
CA ALA A 12 28.69 20.82 46.36
C ALA A 12 27.28 21.02 45.81
N VAL A 13 26.52 22.00 46.34
CA VAL A 13 25.19 22.36 45.83
C VAL A 13 25.28 22.88 44.39
N TYR A 14 26.21 23.79 44.09
CA TYR A 14 26.39 24.29 42.72
C TYR A 14 26.81 23.20 41.74
N ILE A 15 27.72 22.30 42.15
CA ILE A 15 28.11 21.14 41.34
C ILE A 15 26.89 20.25 41.07
N THR A 16 26.02 20.06 42.06
CA THR A 16 24.81 19.24 41.92
C THR A 16 23.82 19.89 40.94
N ILE A 17 23.60 21.20 41.04
CA ILE A 17 22.77 21.96 40.10
C ILE A 17 23.34 21.89 38.69
N LEU A 18 24.66 22.08 38.54
CA LEU A 18 25.33 21.96 37.25
C LEU A 18 25.16 20.56 36.64
N LEU A 19 25.34 19.50 37.44
CA LEU A 19 25.10 18.13 37.00
C LEU A 19 23.66 17.91 36.56
N LEU A 20 22.67 18.42 37.29
CA LEU A 20 21.25 18.35 36.90
C LEU A 20 21.02 19.04 35.55
N VAL A 21 21.56 20.25 35.37
CA VAL A 21 21.46 20.98 34.09
C VAL A 21 22.10 20.19 32.95
N ILE A 22 23.26 19.58 33.17
CA ILE A 22 23.94 18.72 32.18
C ILE A 22 23.05 17.52 31.81
N LEU A 23 22.37 16.89 32.77
CA LEU A 23 21.45 15.77 32.49
C LEU A 23 20.25 16.18 31.64
N PHE A 24 19.69 17.38 31.84
CA PHE A 24 18.63 17.93 30.98
C PHE A 24 19.14 18.28 29.56
N LEU A 25 20.40 18.70 29.43
CA LEU A 25 21.06 18.89 28.14
C LEU A 25 21.50 17.58 27.48
N GLY A 26 21.49 16.47 28.24
CA GLY A 26 22.04 15.19 27.81
C GLY A 26 21.41 14.64 26.54
N LYS A 27 20.11 14.90 26.33
CA LYS A 27 19.41 14.51 25.10
C LYS A 27 20.07 15.12 23.87
N LEU A 28 20.40 16.42 23.88
CA LEU A 28 20.92 17.15 22.72
C LEU A 28 22.30 16.65 22.29
N VAL A 29 23.16 16.31 23.25
CA VAL A 29 24.55 15.90 23.01
C VAL A 29 24.79 14.38 23.14
N TYR A 30 23.71 13.60 23.26
CA TYR A 30 23.72 12.15 23.35
C TYR A 30 24.53 11.54 24.52
N LEU A 31 24.35 12.11 25.72
CA LEU A 31 24.99 11.61 26.94
C LEU A 31 24.51 10.20 27.34
N PRO A 32 25.29 9.45 28.14
CA PRO A 32 24.89 8.16 28.70
C PRO A 32 23.51 8.14 29.37
N LEU A 33 23.19 9.24 30.05
CA LEU A 33 21.97 9.46 30.79
C LEU A 33 21.41 10.82 30.40
N ALA A 34 20.09 10.86 30.16
CA ALA A 34 19.39 12.09 29.84
C ALA A 34 18.06 12.19 30.57
N PHE A 35 17.76 13.39 31.03
CA PHE A 35 16.46 13.77 31.57
C PHE A 35 15.61 14.41 30.47
N MET A 36 14.39 13.91 30.30
CA MET A 36 13.49 14.35 29.25
C MET A 36 12.08 14.54 29.82
N LEU A 37 11.35 15.52 29.31
CA LEU A 37 9.97 15.78 29.73
C LEU A 37 8.99 15.22 28.70
N ILE A 38 7.91 14.61 29.18
CA ILE A 38 6.80 14.18 28.35
C ILE A 38 5.92 15.39 28.01
N VAL A 39 5.72 15.68 26.72
CA VAL A 39 4.95 16.85 26.28
C VAL A 39 3.58 16.45 25.69
N GLY A 40 3.44 15.22 25.20
CA GLY A 40 2.21 14.71 24.57
C GLY A 40 1.41 13.73 25.45
N ARG A 41 0.23 13.34 24.96
CA ARG A 41 -0.69 12.40 25.63
C ARG A 41 -0.66 10.99 25.06
N SER A 42 0.20 10.71 24.08
CA SER A 42 0.27 9.41 23.39
C SER A 42 0.70 8.26 24.29
N MET A 43 1.36 8.55 25.42
CA MET A 43 1.80 7.55 26.40
C MET A 43 0.89 7.45 27.63
N GLU A 44 -0.29 8.08 27.62
CA GLU A 44 -1.28 7.84 28.67
C GLU A 44 -1.78 6.39 28.63
N PRO A 45 -2.08 5.75 29.77
CA PRO A 45 -2.02 6.30 31.13
C PRO A 45 -0.65 6.17 31.82
N VAL A 46 0.34 5.55 31.18
CA VAL A 46 1.64 5.20 31.79
C VAL A 46 2.45 6.46 32.12
N TYR A 47 2.56 7.39 31.17
CA TYR A 47 3.18 8.70 31.38
C TYR A 47 2.19 9.81 31.10
N ARG A 48 2.25 10.87 31.91
CA ARG A 48 1.43 12.07 31.75
C ARG A 48 2.27 13.24 31.28
N VAL A 49 1.60 14.24 30.72
CA VAL A 49 2.24 15.50 30.32
C VAL A 49 2.94 16.12 31.54
N GLY A 50 4.22 16.46 31.36
CA GLY A 50 5.11 17.03 32.38
C GLY A 50 5.89 16.00 33.20
N ASP A 51 5.64 14.70 33.05
CA ASP A 51 6.45 13.69 33.72
C ASP A 51 7.90 13.73 33.22
N LEU A 52 8.84 13.54 34.16
CA LEU A 52 10.27 13.47 33.89
C LEU A 52 10.66 12.02 33.66
N VAL A 53 11.14 11.68 32.47
CA VAL A 53 11.66 10.34 32.16
C VAL A 53 13.19 10.33 32.17
N ILE A 54 13.76 9.20 32.58
CA ILE A 54 15.19 8.94 32.63
C ILE A 54 15.52 7.99 31.49
N GLY A 55 16.26 8.49 30.50
CA GLY A 55 16.74 7.71 29.37
C GLY A 55 18.17 7.22 29.61
N VAL A 56 18.43 5.95 29.28
CA VAL A 56 19.78 5.38 29.13
C VAL A 56 20.08 5.23 27.65
N ALA A 57 21.23 5.73 27.20
CA ALA A 57 21.58 5.70 25.78
C ALA A 57 21.67 4.27 25.23
N THR A 58 21.27 4.07 23.97
CA THR A 58 21.19 2.72 23.37
C THR A 58 22.54 2.04 23.19
N TYR A 59 23.65 2.79 23.14
CA TYR A 59 25.00 2.22 23.17
C TYR A 59 25.41 1.65 24.53
N LEU A 60 24.63 1.89 25.60
CA LEU A 60 24.83 1.31 26.93
C LEU A 60 23.79 0.27 27.30
N LYS A 61 22.60 0.35 26.71
CA LYS A 61 21.48 -0.56 27.00
C LYS A 61 20.74 -0.87 25.70
N SER A 62 20.72 -2.14 25.32
CA SER A 62 19.83 -2.61 24.25
C SER A 62 18.37 -2.52 24.69
N TYR A 63 17.48 -2.39 23.71
CA TYR A 63 16.03 -2.43 23.91
C TYR A 63 15.45 -3.71 23.31
N SER A 64 14.26 -4.06 23.74
CA SER A 64 13.49 -5.21 23.24
C SER A 64 12.01 -4.85 23.12
N VAL A 65 11.23 -5.73 22.51
CA VAL A 65 9.77 -5.58 22.43
C VAL A 65 9.19 -5.41 23.85
N GLY A 66 8.37 -4.37 24.02
CA GLY A 66 7.78 -3.97 25.30
C GLY A 66 8.47 -2.78 25.99
N ASP A 67 9.73 -2.49 25.66
CA ASP A 67 10.44 -1.33 26.21
C ASP A 67 9.87 -0.01 25.70
N VAL A 68 9.98 1.04 26.52
CA VAL A 68 9.71 2.40 26.05
C VAL A 68 11.03 3.02 25.60
N VAL A 69 11.06 3.51 24.36
CA VAL A 69 12.24 4.10 23.76
C VAL A 69 11.98 5.53 23.32
N VAL A 70 13.06 6.28 23.17
CA VAL A 70 13.07 7.62 22.60
C VAL A 70 13.81 7.56 21.28
N TRP A 71 13.10 7.81 20.18
CA TRP A 71 13.70 7.94 18.85
C TRP A 71 13.57 9.38 18.35
N CYS A 72 14.57 9.84 17.59
CA CYS A 72 14.63 11.22 17.12
C CYS A 72 14.83 11.28 15.61
N ARG A 73 14.11 12.19 14.94
CA ARG A 73 14.17 12.35 13.47
C ARG A 73 15.39 13.13 12.99
N ASP A 74 15.95 13.95 13.88
CA ASP A 74 17.03 14.88 13.57
C ASP A 74 18.29 14.58 14.39
N PHE A 75 19.44 14.94 13.82
CA PHE A 75 20.74 14.75 14.44
C PHE A 75 20.90 15.52 15.76
N LEU A 76 20.27 16.69 15.89
CA LEU A 76 20.30 17.51 17.11
C LEU A 76 19.35 17.00 18.20
N ARG A 77 18.58 15.94 17.94
CA ARG A 77 17.62 15.31 18.88
C ARG A 77 16.61 16.31 19.44
N THR A 78 16.15 17.19 18.58
CA THR A 78 15.15 18.22 18.89
C THR A 78 13.72 17.71 18.66
N ALA A 79 13.51 16.89 17.61
CA ALA A 79 12.25 16.26 17.24
C ALA A 79 12.27 14.76 17.62
N CYS A 80 11.92 14.47 18.88
CA CYS A 80 11.92 13.11 19.42
C CYS A 80 10.53 12.64 19.82
N VAL A 81 10.31 11.35 19.70
CA VAL A 81 9.07 10.66 20.07
C VAL A 81 9.40 9.59 21.11
N VAL A 82 8.56 9.48 22.13
CA VAL A 82 8.70 8.51 23.23
C VAL A 82 7.55 7.53 23.12
N HIS A 83 7.79 6.30 22.66
CA HIS A 83 6.77 5.28 22.45
C HIS A 83 7.26 3.88 22.83
N ARG A 84 6.32 2.94 22.98
CA ARG A 84 6.62 1.54 23.30
C ARG A 84 6.97 0.76 22.05
N VAL A 85 8.05 -0.01 22.11
CA VAL A 85 8.44 -0.93 21.05
C VAL A 85 7.44 -2.07 20.99
N ILE A 86 6.86 -2.31 19.83
CA ILE A 86 5.95 -3.44 19.59
C ILE A 86 6.56 -4.49 18.66
N ASP A 87 7.54 -4.09 17.84
CA ASP A 87 8.26 -4.98 16.93
C ASP A 87 9.68 -4.47 16.67
N VAL A 88 10.62 -5.40 16.47
CA VAL A 88 12.03 -5.11 16.21
C VAL A 88 12.53 -5.99 15.06
N SER A 89 12.98 -5.35 13.99
CA SER A 89 13.67 -5.96 12.86
C SER A 89 15.15 -5.55 12.84
N GLU A 90 15.93 -6.08 11.90
CA GLU A 90 17.37 -5.74 11.81
C GLU A 90 17.61 -4.25 11.53
N ASP A 91 16.81 -3.64 10.66
CA ASP A 91 17.00 -2.28 10.16
C ASP A 91 15.97 -1.27 10.67
N HIS A 92 14.81 -1.75 11.14
CA HIS A 92 13.71 -0.91 11.60
C HIS A 92 13.09 -1.37 12.91
N VAL A 93 12.45 -0.42 13.59
CA VAL A 93 11.69 -0.60 14.81
C VAL A 93 10.29 -0.07 14.59
N ILE A 94 9.28 -0.78 15.07
CA ILE A 94 7.91 -0.29 15.11
C ILE A 94 7.57 0.05 16.55
N THR A 95 7.19 1.31 16.78
CA THR A 95 6.73 1.79 18.08
C THR A 95 5.25 2.09 18.05
N LYS A 96 4.66 2.23 19.24
CA LYS A 96 3.27 2.65 19.42
C LYS A 96 3.14 3.44 20.71
N GLY A 97 2.44 4.56 20.66
CA GLY A 97 1.96 5.23 21.86
C GLY A 97 0.93 4.38 22.58
N ASP A 98 1.05 4.25 23.91
CA ASP A 98 0.13 3.45 24.72
C ASP A 98 -1.35 3.86 24.53
N ALA A 99 -1.63 5.15 24.32
CA ALA A 99 -2.95 5.71 24.04
C ALA A 99 -3.35 5.71 22.55
N ASN A 100 -2.42 5.43 21.63
CA ASN A 100 -2.70 5.53 20.19
C ASN A 100 -3.54 4.32 19.71
N PRO A 101 -4.44 4.50 18.72
CA PRO A 101 -5.28 3.42 18.21
C PRO A 101 -4.52 2.41 17.34
N GLY A 102 -3.40 2.81 16.75
CA GLY A 102 -2.57 1.99 15.86
C GLY A 102 -1.08 2.19 16.08
N PRO A 103 -0.24 1.36 15.45
CA PRO A 103 1.21 1.51 15.50
C PRO A 103 1.69 2.73 14.70
N ASP A 104 2.88 3.21 15.03
CA ASP A 104 3.58 4.20 14.22
C ASP A 104 4.13 3.54 12.94
N PHE A 105 4.55 4.36 11.98
CA PHE A 105 5.31 3.87 10.83
C PHE A 105 6.67 3.29 11.27
N PRO A 106 7.21 2.27 10.57
CA PRO A 106 8.54 1.76 10.84
C PRO A 106 9.59 2.87 10.81
N VAL A 107 10.42 2.96 11.85
CA VAL A 107 11.52 3.92 11.94
C VAL A 107 12.87 3.17 11.90
N PRO A 108 13.93 3.74 11.30
CA PRO A 108 15.24 3.11 11.31
C PRO A 108 15.75 2.86 12.74
N SER A 109 16.32 1.69 13.00
CA SER A 109 16.86 1.34 14.33
C SER A 109 17.93 2.32 14.82
N SER A 110 18.62 3.00 13.90
CA SER A 110 19.62 4.04 14.17
C SER A 110 19.04 5.34 14.75
N TRP A 111 17.73 5.57 14.63
CA TRP A 111 17.07 6.75 15.19
C TRP A 111 16.76 6.59 16.68
N VAL A 112 16.78 5.36 17.19
CA VAL A 112 16.50 5.05 18.60
C VAL A 112 17.71 5.44 19.45
N SER A 113 17.54 6.50 20.23
CA SER A 113 18.62 7.10 21.03
C SER A 113 18.61 6.64 22.49
N TYR A 114 17.46 6.52 23.13
CA TYR A 114 17.40 6.17 24.56
C TYR A 114 16.38 5.08 24.85
N VAL A 115 16.66 4.29 25.88
CA VAL A 115 15.69 3.39 26.54
C VAL A 115 15.25 4.05 27.84
N VAL A 116 13.95 4.23 28.04
CA VAL A 116 13.39 4.80 29.26
C VAL A 116 13.43 3.75 30.37
N VAL A 117 14.18 4.02 31.44
CA VAL A 117 14.37 3.08 32.56
C VAL A 117 13.64 3.48 33.83
N GLY A 118 13.10 4.70 33.87
CA GLY A 118 12.37 5.21 35.01
C GLY A 118 11.73 6.56 34.72
N TYR A 119 10.83 6.98 35.60
CA TYR A 119 10.18 8.27 35.51
C TYR A 119 9.83 8.83 36.90
N ALA A 120 9.66 10.15 36.97
CA ALA A 120 9.17 10.86 38.13
C ALA A 120 7.96 11.71 37.70
N PRO A 121 6.80 11.60 38.37
CA PRO A 121 5.63 12.39 38.03
C PRO A 121 5.83 13.89 38.23
N LEU A 122 5.15 14.71 37.43
CA LEU A 122 5.25 16.18 37.51
C LEU A 122 5.09 16.74 38.93
N TYR A 123 4.09 16.25 39.66
CA TYR A 123 3.79 16.70 41.02
C TYR A 123 4.86 16.32 42.05
N LEU A 124 5.78 15.41 41.70
CA LEU A 124 6.88 14.97 42.57
C LEU A 124 8.17 15.73 42.25
N TRP A 125 8.62 15.71 40.99
CA TRP A 125 9.95 16.24 40.66
C TRP A 125 9.98 17.78 40.68
N LEU A 126 8.90 18.44 40.26
CA LEU A 126 8.88 19.90 40.14
C LEU A 126 9.00 20.59 41.51
N PRO A 127 8.26 20.18 42.57
CA PRO A 127 8.46 20.73 43.91
C PRO A 127 9.85 20.44 44.49
N LEU A 128 10.43 19.26 44.21
CA LEU A 128 11.77 18.91 44.69
C LEU A 128 12.85 19.80 44.07
N ILE A 129 12.78 20.08 42.77
CA ILE A 129 13.69 21.04 42.13
C ILE A 129 13.50 22.44 42.71
N GLY A 130 12.26 22.87 42.92
CA GLY A 130 11.95 24.14 43.58
C GLY A 130 12.58 24.24 44.97
N LEU A 131 12.50 23.16 45.77
CA LEU A 131 13.12 23.08 47.09
C LEU A 131 14.65 23.16 47.03
N VAL A 132 15.29 22.43 46.10
CA VAL A 132 16.76 22.47 45.92
C VAL A 132 17.23 23.88 45.57
N VAL A 133 16.54 24.54 44.64
CA VAL A 133 16.86 25.92 44.23
C VAL A 133 16.66 26.90 45.38
N PHE A 134 15.56 26.75 46.14
CA PHE A 134 15.29 27.57 47.32
C PHE A 134 16.38 27.42 48.39
N LEU A 135 16.74 26.17 48.73
CA LEU A 135 17.79 25.88 49.70
C LEU A 135 19.16 26.38 49.25
N ALA A 136 19.48 26.27 47.95
CA ALA A 136 20.69 26.82 47.37
C ALA A 136 20.72 28.34 47.51
N GLY A 137 19.63 29.02 47.14
CA GLY A 137 19.50 30.47 47.29
C GLY A 137 19.63 30.93 48.76
N TYR A 138 18.98 30.21 49.68
CA TYR A 138 19.07 30.49 51.11
C TYR A 138 20.49 30.29 51.66
N ALA A 139 21.16 29.21 51.28
CA ALA A 139 22.54 28.95 51.69
C ALA A 139 23.51 30.02 51.15
N SER A 140 23.35 30.43 49.88
CA SER A 140 24.15 31.49 49.27
C SER A 140 23.91 32.85 49.92
N TYR A 141 22.67 33.15 50.31
CA TYR A 141 22.33 34.34 51.08
C TYR A 141 23.01 34.33 52.46
N LYS A 142 22.98 33.21 53.17
CA LYS A 142 23.56 33.08 54.51
C LYS A 142 25.09 33.21 54.52
N GLU A 143 25.78 32.64 53.54
CA GLU A 143 27.26 32.63 53.46
C GLU A 143 27.85 33.96 52.98
N SER A 144 27.04 34.85 52.40
CA SER A 144 27.48 36.10 51.78
C SER A 144 27.99 37.19 52.76
N GLU A 145 28.09 36.93 54.08
CA GLU A 145 28.47 37.90 55.13
C GLU A 145 27.80 39.29 54.98
N LYS A 146 26.60 39.36 54.37
CA LYS A 146 25.90 40.60 54.01
C LYS A 146 26.76 41.60 53.19
N ARG A 147 27.82 41.15 52.49
CA ARG A 147 28.79 41.97 51.75
C ARG A 147 28.89 41.61 50.26
N ILE A 148 27.76 41.29 49.62
CA ILE A 148 27.67 41.23 48.15
C ILE A 148 26.60 42.22 47.70
N TYR A 149 27.05 43.34 47.12
CA TYR A 149 26.22 44.36 46.46
C TYR A 149 25.83 43.94 45.04
N ILE A 150 25.46 42.67 44.87
CA ILE A 150 24.74 42.11 43.73
C ILE A 150 23.82 41.09 44.38
N GLN A 151 22.53 41.40 44.51
CA GLN A 151 21.58 40.56 45.23
C GLN A 151 21.72 39.11 44.70
N PRO A 152 22.11 38.12 45.53
CA PRO A 152 22.25 36.73 45.11
C PRO A 152 20.95 36.17 44.50
N GLY A 153 19.82 36.72 44.94
CA GLY A 153 18.51 36.50 44.33
C GLY A 153 18.48 36.91 42.86
N PHE A 154 19.10 38.01 42.46
CA PHE A 154 19.13 38.45 41.06
C PHE A 154 19.93 37.51 40.17
N VAL A 155 21.06 36.97 40.64
CA VAL A 155 21.85 35.99 39.85
C VAL A 155 21.10 34.67 39.75
N ALA A 156 20.50 34.19 40.85
CA ALA A 156 19.69 32.97 40.83
C ALA A 156 18.42 33.14 39.98
N ILE A 157 17.70 34.25 40.13
CA ILE A 157 16.53 34.62 39.32
C ILE A 157 16.94 34.78 37.86
N ALA A 158 18.10 35.37 37.55
CA ALA A 158 18.58 35.50 36.19
C ALA A 158 18.95 34.14 35.58
N ILE A 159 19.53 33.21 36.35
CA ILE A 159 19.82 31.84 35.89
C ILE A 159 18.51 31.06 35.68
N ILE A 160 17.53 31.17 36.59
CA ILE A 160 16.24 30.51 36.46
C ILE A 160 15.44 31.12 35.29
N ALA A 161 15.42 32.45 35.18
CA ALA A 161 14.74 33.15 34.11
C ALA A 161 15.40 32.88 32.75
N SER A 162 16.73 32.82 32.68
CA SER A 162 17.43 32.42 31.45
C SER A 162 17.22 30.95 31.13
N TYR A 163 17.18 30.05 32.11
CA TYR A 163 16.83 28.65 31.91
C TYR A 163 15.38 28.51 31.39
N ILE A 164 14.42 29.21 31.99
CA ILE A 164 13.03 29.23 31.54
C ILE A 164 12.93 29.85 30.15
N ALA A 165 13.64 30.94 29.87
CA ALA A 165 13.64 31.59 28.57
C ALA A 165 14.27 30.71 27.49
N ILE A 166 15.37 30.01 27.79
CA ILE A 166 16.00 29.04 26.88
C ILE A 166 15.08 27.84 26.66
N ASN A 167 14.43 27.31 27.69
CA ASN A 167 13.47 26.22 27.54
C ASN A 167 12.23 26.66 26.77
N ALA A 168 11.69 27.86 27.03
CA ALA A 168 10.57 28.42 26.29
C ALA A 168 10.96 28.73 24.84
N PHE A 169 12.19 29.16 24.59
CA PHE A 169 12.73 29.37 23.25
C PHE A 169 12.90 28.03 22.52
N ILE A 170 13.50 27.02 23.15
CA ILE A 170 13.66 25.68 22.57
C ILE A 170 12.29 25.05 22.32
N LEU A 171 11.37 25.07 23.28
CA LEU A 171 10.00 24.58 23.11
C LEU A 171 9.28 25.36 22.01
N GLY A 172 9.35 26.69 22.00
CA GLY A 172 8.75 27.53 20.96
C GLY A 172 9.30 27.30 19.56
N PHE A 173 10.60 27.00 19.42
CA PHE A 173 11.23 26.70 18.13
C PHE A 173 11.03 25.25 17.67
N THR A 174 10.91 24.31 18.60
CA THR A 174 10.77 22.87 18.31
C THR A 174 9.30 22.42 18.20
N TYR A 175 8.36 23.22 18.72
CA TYR A 175 6.91 23.02 18.58
C TYR A 175 6.32 23.76 17.37
N ILE A 176 7.10 23.90 16.30
CA ILE A 176 6.48 23.93 14.98
C ILE A 176 6.00 22.51 14.77
N ASP A 177 4.67 22.34 14.70
CA ASP A 177 4.04 21.07 14.38
C ASP A 177 4.61 20.56 13.04
N ASN A 178 5.67 19.75 13.13
CA ASN A 178 6.31 19.09 12.00
C ASN A 178 5.58 17.79 11.66
N SER A 179 4.40 17.55 12.24
CA SER A 179 3.48 16.57 11.66
C SER A 179 3.24 17.03 10.23
N PRO A 180 3.57 16.21 9.21
CA PRO A 180 3.09 16.52 7.88
C PRO A 180 1.57 16.70 8.00
N PRO A 181 0.98 17.78 7.47
CA PRO A 181 -0.46 17.99 7.51
C PRO A 181 -1.14 16.70 7.08
N PHE A 182 -2.06 16.21 7.92
CA PHE A 182 -2.78 14.97 7.64
C PHE A 182 -3.78 15.28 6.52
N TYR A 183 -3.33 15.11 5.27
CA TYR A 183 -4.23 15.18 4.14
C TYR A 183 -5.09 13.92 4.17
N SER A 184 -6.38 14.06 4.48
CA SER A 184 -7.36 13.06 4.10
C SER A 184 -7.38 13.03 2.57
N THR A 185 -6.56 12.17 1.97
CA THR A 185 -6.60 11.92 0.53
C THR A 185 -7.93 11.22 0.27
N PRO A 186 -8.92 11.90 -0.32
CA PRO A 186 -10.20 11.28 -0.59
C PRO A 186 -9.95 10.12 -1.57
N ARG A 187 -10.54 8.96 -1.32
CA ARG A 187 -10.23 7.73 -2.06
C ARG A 187 -11.39 7.37 -2.98
N VAL A 188 -11.06 7.03 -4.22
CA VAL A 188 -12.00 6.41 -5.16
C VAL A 188 -11.76 4.91 -5.08
N ASP A 189 -12.74 4.18 -4.56
CA ASP A 189 -12.61 2.73 -4.42
C ASP A 189 -13.02 2.02 -5.71
N LEU A 190 -12.21 1.06 -6.14
CA LEU A 190 -12.56 0.13 -7.21
C LEU A 190 -13.48 -0.95 -6.63
N LEU A 191 -14.74 -0.98 -7.06
CA LEU A 191 -15.72 -1.95 -6.58
C LEU A 191 -15.63 -3.27 -7.34
N ALA A 192 -15.52 -3.20 -8.67
CA ALA A 192 -15.43 -4.39 -9.52
C ALA A 192 -14.89 -4.06 -10.91
N THR A 193 -14.27 -5.06 -11.54
CA THR A 193 -13.99 -5.08 -12.97
C THR A 193 -14.36 -6.43 -13.57
N TYR A 194 -14.85 -6.42 -14.81
CA TYR A 194 -15.08 -7.64 -15.58
C TYR A 194 -15.12 -7.37 -17.08
N LEU A 195 -14.81 -8.40 -17.86
CA LEU A 195 -14.88 -8.37 -19.32
C LEU A 195 -16.11 -9.13 -19.80
N ASP A 196 -17.02 -8.43 -20.47
CA ASP A 196 -18.05 -9.05 -21.29
C ASP A 196 -17.50 -9.24 -22.71
N ILE A 197 -16.97 -10.43 -22.96
CA ILE A 197 -16.34 -10.75 -24.24
C ILE A 197 -17.34 -10.80 -25.40
N VAL A 198 -18.60 -11.16 -25.13
CA VAL A 198 -19.64 -11.30 -26.16
C VAL A 198 -20.04 -9.93 -26.69
N ASN A 199 -20.30 -8.99 -25.78
CA ASN A 199 -20.60 -7.61 -26.15
C ASN A 199 -19.34 -6.78 -26.47
N ARG A 200 -18.14 -7.34 -26.26
CA ARG A 200 -16.84 -6.67 -26.40
C ARG A 200 -16.75 -5.42 -25.52
N VAL A 201 -17.26 -5.51 -24.29
CA VAL A 201 -17.28 -4.40 -23.34
C VAL A 201 -16.51 -4.79 -22.09
N TYR A 202 -15.53 -3.97 -21.72
CA TYR A 202 -14.88 -4.05 -20.41
C TYR A 202 -15.53 -3.08 -19.45
N VAL A 203 -15.93 -3.55 -18.27
CA VAL A 203 -16.66 -2.75 -17.28
C VAL A 203 -15.76 -2.49 -16.08
N VAL A 204 -15.68 -1.22 -15.67
CA VAL A 204 -15.03 -0.77 -14.44
C VAL A 204 -16.05 -0.04 -13.59
N ILE A 205 -16.20 -0.47 -12.33
CA ILE A 205 -17.16 0.11 -11.38
C ILE A 205 -16.39 0.79 -10.25
N LEU A 206 -16.62 2.09 -10.08
CA LEU A 206 -15.96 2.94 -9.10
C LEU A 206 -16.97 3.49 -8.10
N ASN A 207 -16.57 3.59 -6.83
CA ASN A 207 -17.28 4.35 -5.81
C ASN A 207 -16.80 5.81 -5.83
N ILE A 208 -17.72 6.73 -6.14
CA ILE A 208 -17.47 8.16 -6.32
C ILE A 208 -18.16 9.01 -5.24
N SER A 209 -18.37 8.48 -4.03
CA SER A 209 -19.08 9.16 -2.95
C SER A 209 -18.55 10.56 -2.61
N GLU A 210 -17.26 10.80 -2.82
CA GLU A 210 -16.58 12.05 -2.43
C GLU A 210 -16.27 12.99 -3.61
N TYR A 211 -16.55 12.56 -4.85
CA TYR A 211 -16.12 13.25 -6.07
C TYR A 211 -17.21 13.33 -7.12
N ARG A 212 -17.23 14.44 -7.88
CA ARG A 212 -18.11 14.56 -9.05
C ARG A 212 -17.37 14.09 -10.29
N PHE A 213 -17.87 13.02 -10.92
CA PHE A 213 -17.33 12.49 -12.16
C PHE A 213 -17.55 13.48 -13.33
N ILE A 214 -16.51 13.73 -14.13
CA ILE A 214 -16.58 14.61 -15.32
C ILE A 214 -16.46 13.77 -16.60
N ASN A 215 -15.35 13.05 -16.76
CA ASN A 215 -15.08 12.28 -17.97
C ASN A 215 -14.08 11.14 -17.68
N ALA A 216 -13.95 10.19 -18.60
CA ALA A 216 -12.90 9.18 -18.58
C ALA A 216 -12.36 8.92 -19.99
N ILE A 217 -11.05 8.71 -20.06
CA ILE A 217 -10.34 8.34 -21.28
C ILE A 217 -9.65 7.02 -21.00
N CYS A 218 -9.89 6.02 -21.84
CA CYS A 218 -9.30 4.69 -21.68
C CYS A 218 -8.60 4.24 -22.96
N ASN A 219 -7.41 3.68 -22.79
CA ASN A 219 -6.55 3.14 -23.84
C ASN A 219 -6.29 1.66 -23.58
N LEU A 220 -6.24 0.87 -24.64
CA LEU A 220 -5.82 -0.53 -24.59
C LEU A 220 -4.30 -0.65 -24.77
N SER A 221 -3.73 -1.78 -24.37
CA SER A 221 -2.31 -2.11 -24.55
C SER A 221 -1.84 -1.81 -25.99
N GLY A 222 -1.12 -0.69 -26.18
CA GLY A 222 -0.67 -0.21 -27.50
C GLY A 222 -1.36 1.06 -28.03
N GLU A 223 -1.85 1.95 -27.15
CA GLU A 223 -2.38 3.29 -27.49
C GLU A 223 -3.64 3.33 -28.38
N VAL A 224 -4.37 2.22 -28.49
CA VAL A 224 -5.68 2.23 -29.17
C VAL A 224 -6.69 2.93 -28.26
N SER A 225 -7.12 4.12 -28.67
CA SER A 225 -8.17 4.86 -27.98
C SER A 225 -9.51 4.15 -28.16
N THR A 226 -10.29 4.09 -27.08
CA THR A 226 -11.58 3.38 -27.05
C THR A 226 -12.71 4.32 -26.68
N ASN A 227 -13.90 3.99 -27.17
CA ASN A 227 -15.10 4.70 -26.78
C ASN A 227 -15.53 4.23 -25.39
N VAL A 228 -15.64 5.18 -24.46
CA VAL A 228 -16.06 4.93 -23.09
C VAL A 228 -17.47 5.50 -22.91
N SER A 229 -18.44 4.67 -22.56
CA SER A 229 -19.75 5.12 -22.11
C SER A 229 -19.81 5.09 -20.58
N ILE A 230 -20.37 6.15 -20.00
CA ILE A 230 -20.39 6.35 -18.55
C ILE A 230 -21.84 6.32 -18.09
N THR A 231 -22.12 5.54 -17.05
CA THR A 231 -23.42 5.52 -16.36
C THR A 231 -23.19 5.81 -14.89
N ILE A 232 -23.82 6.86 -14.37
CA ILE A 232 -23.70 7.27 -12.96
C ILE A 232 -25.03 6.97 -12.27
N ASN A 233 -24.97 6.22 -11.18
CA ASN A 233 -26.13 5.93 -10.33
C ASN A 233 -25.79 6.25 -8.87
N GLY A 234 -26.21 7.43 -8.40
CA GLY A 234 -25.87 7.92 -7.07
C GLY A 234 -24.35 8.06 -6.89
N SER A 235 -23.79 7.31 -5.95
CA SER A 235 -22.35 7.29 -5.65
C SER A 235 -21.56 6.26 -6.47
N ILE A 236 -22.17 5.60 -7.47
CA ILE A 236 -21.50 4.56 -8.27
C ILE A 236 -21.34 5.06 -9.71
N ALA A 237 -20.10 5.04 -10.20
CA ALA A 237 -19.79 5.28 -11.60
C ALA A 237 -19.45 3.96 -12.29
N ARG A 238 -20.17 3.65 -13.37
CA ARG A 238 -19.93 2.50 -14.24
C ARG A 238 -19.35 2.99 -15.56
N LEU A 239 -18.10 2.64 -15.82
CA LEU A 239 -17.41 2.89 -17.07
C LEU A 239 -17.52 1.63 -17.93
N SER A 240 -18.13 1.75 -19.11
CA SER A 240 -18.25 0.68 -20.10
C SER A 240 -17.37 1.02 -21.29
N ILE A 241 -16.27 0.29 -21.41
CA ILE A 241 -15.22 0.52 -22.40
C ILE A 241 -15.47 -0.42 -23.58
N SER A 242 -15.77 0.14 -24.75
CA SER A 242 -16.04 -0.63 -25.96
C SER A 242 -14.74 -1.01 -26.66
N ILE A 243 -14.51 -2.32 -26.80
CA ILE A 243 -13.30 -2.87 -27.41
C ILE A 243 -13.55 -3.10 -28.91
N PRO A 244 -12.75 -2.49 -29.80
CA PRO A 244 -12.86 -2.71 -31.24
C PRO A 244 -12.61 -4.17 -31.61
N SER A 245 -13.36 -4.71 -32.58
CA SER A 245 -13.15 -6.07 -33.09
C SER A 245 -11.73 -6.29 -33.62
N GLN A 246 -11.15 -5.28 -34.27
CA GLN A 246 -9.78 -5.30 -34.80
C GLN A 246 -8.72 -5.59 -33.71
N PHE A 247 -8.98 -5.18 -32.47
CA PHE A 247 -8.06 -5.43 -31.36
C PHE A 247 -7.97 -6.94 -31.04
N PHE A 248 -9.08 -7.68 -31.11
CA PHE A 248 -9.05 -9.13 -30.93
C PHE A 248 -8.33 -9.84 -32.07
N PHE A 249 -8.40 -9.36 -33.30
CA PHE A 249 -7.57 -9.88 -34.40
C PHE A 249 -6.08 -9.65 -34.15
N TYR A 250 -5.70 -8.47 -33.67
CA TYR A 250 -4.32 -8.18 -33.27
C TYR A 250 -3.84 -9.14 -32.19
N LEU A 251 -4.64 -9.32 -31.12
CA LEU A 251 -4.31 -10.26 -30.04
C LEU A 251 -4.21 -11.70 -30.54
N TRP A 252 -5.14 -12.14 -31.39
CA TRP A 252 -5.12 -13.48 -31.97
C TRP A 252 -3.85 -13.74 -32.79
N ASN A 253 -3.48 -12.79 -33.66
CA ASN A 253 -2.28 -12.90 -34.48
C ASN A 253 -1.00 -12.90 -33.63
N LYS A 254 -0.93 -12.02 -32.62
CA LYS A 254 0.19 -11.97 -31.67
C LYS A 254 0.34 -13.30 -30.92
N SER A 255 -0.78 -13.84 -30.42
CA SER A 255 -0.82 -15.13 -29.70
C SER A 255 -0.43 -16.29 -30.60
N SER A 256 -0.94 -16.30 -31.83
CA SER A 256 -0.61 -17.31 -32.84
C SER A 256 0.85 -17.28 -33.26
N ALA A 257 1.45 -16.10 -33.39
CA ALA A 257 2.85 -15.94 -33.75
C ALA A 257 3.81 -16.38 -32.62
N LYS A 258 3.41 -16.20 -31.36
CA LYS A 258 4.16 -16.71 -30.20
C LYS A 258 4.19 -18.24 -30.18
N GLY A 259 3.15 -18.86 -30.73
CA GLY A 259 2.95 -20.30 -30.71
C GLY A 259 2.61 -20.81 -29.30
N VAL A 260 2.02 -22.01 -29.24
CA VAL A 260 1.69 -22.67 -27.97
C VAL A 260 2.53 -23.93 -27.85
N SER A 261 3.35 -24.01 -26.80
CA SER A 261 4.31 -25.11 -26.60
C SER A 261 3.63 -26.46 -26.36
N PHE A 262 2.48 -26.45 -25.69
CA PHE A 262 1.69 -27.64 -25.38
C PHE A 262 0.20 -27.30 -25.36
N LEU A 263 -0.60 -28.07 -26.09
CA LEU A 263 -2.06 -28.01 -26.05
C LEU A 263 -2.60 -29.38 -25.60
N PRO A 264 -3.51 -29.44 -24.61
CA PRO A 264 -4.16 -30.69 -24.22
C PRO A 264 -5.01 -31.26 -25.36
N SER A 265 -5.60 -32.45 -25.18
CA SER A 265 -6.57 -32.99 -26.14
C SER A 265 -7.72 -32.01 -26.38
N PRO A 266 -8.20 -31.86 -27.62
CA PRO A 266 -9.32 -30.95 -27.92
C PRO A 266 -10.58 -31.29 -27.09
N PRO A 267 -11.38 -30.30 -26.68
CA PRO A 267 -11.17 -28.86 -26.87
C PRO A 267 -10.27 -28.25 -25.78
N ALA A 268 -9.20 -27.59 -26.20
CA ALA A 268 -8.28 -26.84 -25.34
C ALA A 268 -8.74 -25.39 -25.15
N SER A 269 -8.28 -24.79 -24.05
CA SER A 269 -8.43 -23.36 -23.76
C SER A 269 -7.11 -22.76 -23.33
N VAL A 270 -6.78 -21.57 -23.83
CA VAL A 270 -5.56 -20.84 -23.51
C VAL A 270 -5.96 -19.48 -22.93
N GLN A 271 -5.51 -19.20 -21.71
CA GLN A 271 -5.77 -17.92 -21.05
C GLN A 271 -4.95 -16.80 -21.69
N GLU A 272 -5.57 -15.65 -21.88
CA GLU A 272 -4.97 -14.44 -22.44
C GLU A 272 -5.38 -13.22 -21.62
N SER A 273 -4.52 -12.20 -21.58
CA SER A 273 -4.81 -10.97 -20.86
C SER A 273 -4.25 -9.74 -21.57
N PHE A 274 -4.92 -8.60 -21.39
CA PHE A 274 -4.45 -7.32 -21.90
C PHE A 274 -4.76 -6.19 -20.91
N ASP A 275 -3.94 -5.14 -20.98
CA ASP A 275 -4.06 -3.98 -20.10
C ASP A 275 -5.05 -2.96 -20.65
N VAL A 276 -5.80 -2.35 -19.72
CA VAL A 276 -6.72 -1.25 -19.94
C VAL A 276 -6.32 -0.10 -19.03
N SER A 277 -5.67 0.91 -19.61
CA SER A 277 -5.25 2.11 -18.89
C SER A 277 -6.30 3.18 -19.01
N CYS A 278 -6.91 3.57 -17.89
CA CYS A 278 -7.93 4.61 -17.84
C CYS A 278 -7.48 5.79 -17.00
N THR A 279 -7.64 7.00 -17.55
CA THR A 279 -7.53 8.25 -16.83
C THR A 279 -8.93 8.81 -16.64
N THR A 280 -9.40 8.78 -15.41
CA THR A 280 -10.71 9.32 -15.00
C THR A 280 -10.53 10.71 -14.41
N ILE A 281 -11.37 11.64 -14.85
CA ILE A 281 -11.29 13.06 -14.52
C ILE A 281 -12.49 13.39 -13.61
N PHE A 282 -12.18 13.86 -12.42
CA PHE A 282 -13.13 14.35 -11.43
C PHE A 282 -13.04 15.88 -11.31
N ASP A 283 -13.97 16.48 -10.56
CA ASP A 283 -14.00 17.91 -10.26
C ASP A 283 -12.76 18.43 -9.54
N LYS A 284 -12.12 17.59 -8.71
CA LYS A 284 -10.98 18.00 -7.86
C LYS A 284 -9.70 17.21 -8.10
N ALA A 285 -9.75 16.15 -8.91
CA ALA A 285 -8.64 15.22 -9.06
C ALA A 285 -8.69 14.47 -10.39
N MET A 286 -7.56 13.86 -10.77
CA MET A 286 -7.48 12.87 -11.83
C MET A 286 -6.99 11.57 -11.24
N LEU A 287 -7.68 10.47 -11.55
CA LEU A 287 -7.30 9.12 -11.15
C LEU A 287 -6.86 8.36 -12.39
N SER A 288 -5.59 7.94 -12.39
CA SER A 288 -5.05 7.02 -13.39
C SER A 288 -5.07 5.61 -12.82
N GLY A 289 -5.77 4.70 -13.49
CA GLY A 289 -5.90 3.30 -13.11
C GLY A 289 -5.52 2.39 -14.27
N ASN A 290 -4.71 1.37 -13.99
CA ASN A 290 -4.38 0.30 -14.92
C ASN A 290 -5.11 -0.96 -14.49
N TYR A 291 -5.96 -1.49 -15.36
CA TYR A 291 -6.77 -2.68 -15.11
C TYR A 291 -6.38 -3.79 -16.08
N ILE A 292 -6.43 -5.03 -15.60
CA ILE A 292 -6.08 -6.20 -16.41
C ILE A 292 -7.37 -6.92 -16.80
N ALA A 293 -7.65 -6.98 -18.10
CA ALA A 293 -8.74 -7.77 -18.64
C ALA A 293 -8.24 -9.18 -18.96
N VAL A 294 -8.96 -10.20 -18.50
CA VAL A 294 -8.58 -11.61 -18.64
C VAL A 294 -9.68 -12.36 -19.37
N PHE A 295 -9.31 -13.17 -20.36
CA PHE A 295 -10.21 -14.08 -21.06
C PHE A 295 -9.47 -15.35 -21.50
N SER A 296 -10.12 -16.22 -22.27
CA SER A 296 -9.46 -17.40 -22.82
C SER A 296 -9.85 -17.63 -24.26
N TRP A 297 -8.86 -17.87 -25.11
CA TRP A 297 -9.06 -18.47 -26.42
C TRP A 297 -9.52 -19.91 -26.24
N ARG A 298 -10.52 -20.34 -27.00
CA ARG A 298 -11.10 -21.68 -26.89
C ARG A 298 -11.13 -22.36 -28.24
N GLU A 299 -10.77 -23.63 -28.31
CA GLU A 299 -10.98 -24.40 -29.54
C GLU A 299 -12.48 -24.48 -29.88
N PRO A 300 -12.86 -24.52 -31.17
CA PRO A 300 -14.25 -24.73 -31.56
C PRO A 300 -14.79 -26.04 -30.97
N ILE A 301 -16.04 -26.02 -30.53
CA ILE A 301 -16.67 -27.22 -29.96
C ILE A 301 -17.41 -27.96 -31.08
N VAL A 302 -17.03 -29.20 -31.34
CA VAL A 302 -17.65 -30.04 -32.37
C VAL A 302 -18.61 -31.03 -31.70
N LYS A 303 -19.88 -31.01 -32.12
CA LYS A 303 -20.92 -31.94 -31.66
C LYS A 303 -21.63 -32.55 -32.86
N ALA A 304 -21.88 -33.85 -32.82
CA ALA A 304 -22.67 -34.56 -33.82
C ALA A 304 -23.98 -35.06 -33.22
N PHE A 305 -25.07 -34.87 -33.94
CA PHE A 305 -26.39 -35.40 -33.61
C PHE A 305 -26.94 -36.12 -34.83
N ASN A 306 -26.80 -37.45 -34.86
CA ASN A 306 -27.19 -38.31 -35.98
C ASN A 306 -26.65 -37.82 -37.33
N ASP A 307 -27.50 -37.15 -38.12
CA ASP A 307 -27.28 -36.62 -39.46
C ASP A 307 -26.71 -35.19 -39.48
N THR A 308 -26.65 -34.52 -38.33
CA THR A 308 -26.24 -33.12 -38.22
C THR A 308 -24.92 -32.95 -37.48
N LEU A 309 -24.08 -32.05 -37.99
CA LEU A 309 -22.85 -31.60 -37.34
C LEU A 309 -22.98 -30.14 -36.94
N ILE A 310 -22.67 -29.88 -35.68
CA ILE A 310 -22.69 -28.57 -35.07
C ILE A 310 -21.28 -28.21 -34.66
N VAL A 311 -20.78 -27.08 -35.16
CA VAL A 311 -19.49 -26.51 -34.74
C VAL A 311 -19.70 -25.12 -34.16
N GLU A 312 -19.35 -24.95 -32.88
CA GLU A 312 -19.55 -23.71 -32.13
C GLU A 312 -18.24 -22.93 -32.00
N ASN A 313 -18.23 -21.66 -32.42
CA ASN A 313 -17.12 -20.74 -32.23
C ASN A 313 -17.37 -19.85 -31.01
N GLN A 314 -16.60 -20.06 -29.94
CA GLN A 314 -16.69 -19.27 -28.71
C GLN A 314 -15.70 -18.09 -28.65
N ASN A 315 -15.00 -17.78 -29.74
CA ASN A 315 -14.00 -16.72 -29.77
C ASN A 315 -14.57 -15.42 -30.37
N PRO A 316 -13.99 -14.26 -30.01
CA PRO A 316 -14.32 -12.96 -30.60
C PRO A 316 -13.77 -12.76 -32.03
N VAL A 317 -13.14 -13.78 -32.61
CA VAL A 317 -12.59 -13.79 -33.97
C VAL A 317 -13.20 -14.93 -34.80
N PRO A 318 -13.39 -14.76 -36.11
CA PRO A 318 -13.87 -15.82 -36.98
C PRO A 318 -12.84 -16.94 -37.07
N VAL A 319 -13.31 -18.18 -37.11
CA VAL A 319 -12.46 -19.37 -37.23
C VAL A 319 -12.76 -20.07 -38.55
N THR A 320 -11.71 -20.28 -39.35
CA THR A 320 -11.79 -21.06 -40.59
C THR A 320 -11.66 -22.54 -40.28
N LEU A 321 -12.63 -23.31 -40.76
CA LEU A 321 -12.72 -24.75 -40.61
C LEU A 321 -12.63 -25.43 -41.98
N ARG A 322 -11.93 -26.55 -42.06
CA ARG A 322 -11.98 -27.48 -43.18
C ARG A 322 -12.67 -28.76 -42.72
N ILE A 323 -13.81 -29.07 -43.32
CA ILE A 323 -14.63 -30.22 -42.93
C ILE A 323 -14.54 -31.27 -44.02
N GLU A 324 -14.13 -32.47 -43.61
CA GLU A 324 -14.01 -33.66 -44.44
C GLU A 324 -14.98 -34.73 -43.93
N LEU A 325 -15.81 -35.30 -44.81
CA LEU A 325 -16.66 -36.44 -44.49
C LEU A 325 -16.11 -37.69 -45.16
N PHE A 326 -15.73 -38.68 -44.36
CA PHE A 326 -15.22 -39.95 -44.83
C PHE A 326 -16.31 -41.03 -44.76
N SER A 327 -16.54 -41.74 -45.86
CA SER A 327 -17.48 -42.87 -45.89
C SER A 327 -16.77 -44.17 -45.54
N ARG A 328 -17.18 -44.82 -44.45
CA ARG A 328 -16.64 -46.14 -44.05
C ARG A 328 -16.89 -47.21 -45.11
N ALA A 329 -18.06 -47.17 -45.75
CA ALA A 329 -18.44 -48.13 -46.78
C ALA A 329 -17.63 -47.99 -48.08
N ARG A 330 -17.31 -46.76 -48.50
CA ARG A 330 -16.56 -46.50 -49.75
C ARG A 330 -15.05 -46.38 -49.55
N GLY A 331 -14.59 -46.24 -48.31
CA GLY A 331 -13.18 -46.04 -47.99
C GLY A 331 -12.60 -44.72 -48.53
N SER A 332 -13.45 -43.73 -48.80
CA SER A 332 -13.06 -42.47 -49.45
C SER A 332 -13.75 -41.24 -48.83
N VAL A 333 -13.15 -40.08 -49.02
CA VAL A 333 -13.75 -38.78 -48.65
C VAL A 333 -14.83 -38.47 -49.67
N VAL A 334 -16.07 -38.34 -49.19
CA VAL A 334 -17.25 -38.06 -50.03
C VAL A 334 -17.64 -36.59 -50.03
N TYR A 335 -17.13 -35.81 -49.07
CA TYR A 335 -17.41 -34.40 -48.96
C TYR A 335 -16.21 -33.67 -48.37
N LEU A 336 -15.85 -32.53 -48.96
CA LEU A 336 -14.80 -31.64 -48.49
C LEU A 336 -15.25 -30.20 -48.74
N LYS A 337 -15.32 -29.40 -47.68
CA LYS A 337 -15.64 -27.98 -47.82
C LYS A 337 -15.03 -27.15 -46.69
N GLU A 338 -14.64 -25.93 -47.03
CA GLU A 338 -14.19 -24.93 -46.06
C GLU A 338 -15.35 -24.02 -45.64
N TYR A 339 -15.36 -23.69 -44.36
CA TYR A 339 -16.35 -22.85 -43.73
C TYR A 339 -15.67 -21.81 -42.86
N VAL A 340 -16.23 -20.61 -42.80
CA VAL A 340 -15.85 -19.59 -41.83
C VAL A 340 -16.96 -19.49 -40.81
N VAL A 341 -16.65 -19.73 -39.54
CA VAL A 341 -17.61 -19.61 -38.45
C VAL A 341 -17.39 -18.27 -37.77
N GLU A 342 -18.39 -17.40 -37.84
CA GLU A 342 -18.36 -16.05 -37.28
C GLU A 342 -18.16 -16.07 -35.75
N PRO A 343 -17.65 -14.97 -35.15
CA PRO A 343 -17.49 -14.86 -33.70
C PRO A 343 -18.79 -15.16 -32.94
N PHE A 344 -18.69 -15.91 -31.83
CA PHE A 344 -19.83 -16.26 -30.96
C PHE A 344 -21.03 -16.85 -31.71
N SER A 345 -20.77 -17.60 -32.78
CA SER A 345 -21.80 -18.22 -33.62
C SER A 345 -21.59 -19.73 -33.73
N MET A 346 -22.57 -20.40 -34.32
CA MET A 346 -22.51 -21.84 -34.58
C MET A 346 -22.80 -22.11 -36.04
N LEU A 347 -22.05 -23.05 -36.61
CA LEU A 347 -22.28 -23.63 -37.92
C LEU A 347 -23.06 -24.94 -37.74
N VAL A 348 -24.15 -25.09 -38.48
CA VAL A 348 -24.96 -26.32 -38.52
C VAL A 348 -24.94 -26.86 -39.94
N ILE A 349 -24.53 -28.12 -40.08
CA ILE A 349 -24.52 -28.84 -41.36
C ILE A 349 -25.44 -30.05 -41.22
N ASP A 350 -26.46 -30.12 -42.06
CA ASP A 350 -27.31 -31.31 -42.22
C ASP A 350 -26.78 -32.15 -43.39
N PHE A 351 -26.24 -33.32 -43.09
CA PHE A 351 -25.61 -34.18 -44.10
C PHE A 351 -26.62 -34.93 -44.99
N ARG A 352 -27.92 -34.98 -44.65
CA ARG A 352 -28.95 -35.53 -45.57
C ARG A 352 -29.05 -34.74 -46.87
N LYS A 353 -28.73 -33.44 -46.81
CA LYS A 353 -28.75 -32.54 -47.98
C LYS A 353 -27.47 -32.60 -48.80
N VAL A 354 -26.47 -33.31 -48.31
CA VAL A 354 -25.09 -33.28 -48.82
C VAL A 354 -24.68 -34.63 -49.37
N VAL A 355 -25.20 -35.73 -48.82
CA VAL A 355 -24.79 -37.09 -49.13
C VAL A 355 -25.97 -37.88 -49.69
N ASP A 356 -25.74 -38.56 -50.82
CA ASP A 356 -26.79 -39.28 -51.55
C ASP A 356 -27.14 -40.67 -50.98
N ALA A 357 -26.38 -41.15 -50.00
CA ALA A 357 -26.51 -42.51 -49.45
C ALA A 357 -26.68 -42.49 -47.93
N VAL A 358 -27.56 -43.36 -47.44
CA VAL A 358 -27.74 -43.69 -46.03
C VAL A 358 -26.55 -44.53 -45.56
N GLY A 359 -26.00 -44.21 -44.39
CA GLY A 359 -24.85 -44.93 -43.86
C GLY A 359 -24.11 -44.23 -42.71
N GLU A 360 -23.03 -44.87 -42.26
CA GLU A 360 -22.11 -44.33 -41.26
C GLU A 360 -20.95 -43.57 -41.91
N TYR A 361 -20.69 -42.39 -41.39
CA TYR A 361 -19.66 -41.47 -41.86
C TYR A 361 -18.83 -40.95 -40.70
N ASP A 362 -17.55 -40.70 -40.94
CA ASP A 362 -16.65 -40.03 -40.00
C ASP A 362 -16.42 -38.59 -40.46
N ALA A 363 -16.95 -37.62 -39.72
CA ALA A 363 -16.70 -36.21 -39.95
C ALA A 363 -15.39 -35.81 -39.26
N ARG A 364 -14.46 -35.23 -40.02
CA ARG A 364 -13.20 -34.68 -39.53
C ARG A 364 -13.21 -33.17 -39.74
N VAL A 365 -13.12 -32.42 -38.65
CA VAL A 365 -13.13 -30.96 -38.63
C VAL A 365 -11.72 -30.49 -38.30
N TYR A 366 -11.02 -29.93 -39.29
CA TYR A 366 -9.70 -29.32 -39.12
C TYR A 366 -9.81 -27.81 -38.98
N TYR A 367 -8.98 -27.22 -38.13
CA TYR A 367 -8.95 -25.79 -37.89
C TYR A 367 -7.58 -25.33 -37.40
N ILE A 368 -7.29 -24.04 -37.53
CA ILE A 368 -6.07 -23.44 -37.01
C ILE A 368 -6.40 -22.77 -35.68
N PHE A 369 -5.79 -23.24 -34.60
CA PHE A 369 -5.94 -22.65 -33.28
C PHE A 369 -4.57 -22.16 -32.79
N LEU A 370 -4.44 -20.84 -32.62
CA LEU A 370 -3.21 -20.19 -32.14
C LEU A 370 -1.95 -20.65 -32.89
N GLY A 371 -2.03 -20.73 -34.22
CA GLY A 371 -0.92 -21.12 -35.10
C GLY A 371 -0.70 -22.63 -35.27
N VAL A 372 -1.48 -23.48 -34.58
CA VAL A 372 -1.37 -24.94 -34.67
C VAL A 372 -2.56 -25.51 -35.43
N ILE A 373 -2.30 -26.41 -36.39
CA ILE A 373 -3.35 -27.18 -37.06
C ILE A 373 -3.87 -28.25 -36.10
N ARG A 374 -5.17 -28.22 -35.84
CA ARG A 374 -5.88 -29.09 -34.92
C ARG A 374 -7.03 -29.78 -35.66
N GLY A 375 -7.50 -30.89 -35.11
CA GLY A 375 -8.56 -31.68 -35.71
C GLY A 375 -9.43 -32.36 -34.65
N GLN A 376 -10.74 -32.37 -34.87
CA GLN A 376 -11.71 -33.13 -34.09
C GLN A 376 -12.49 -34.06 -35.00
N GLY A 377 -12.69 -35.31 -34.56
CA GLY A 377 -13.50 -36.30 -35.26
C GLY A 377 -14.87 -36.45 -34.60
N ALA A 378 -15.91 -36.66 -35.39
CA ALA A 378 -17.25 -36.97 -34.92
C ALA A 378 -17.91 -38.03 -35.82
N GLU A 379 -18.61 -38.99 -35.23
CA GLU A 379 -19.38 -39.98 -35.99
C GLU A 379 -20.71 -39.39 -36.41
N ILE A 380 -21.06 -39.58 -37.68
CA ILE A 380 -22.31 -39.13 -38.30
C ILE A 380 -23.04 -40.35 -38.84
N ARG A 381 -24.33 -40.46 -38.50
CA ARG A 381 -25.23 -41.50 -38.99
C ARG A 381 -26.35 -40.85 -39.78
N VAL A 382 -26.28 -40.97 -41.10
CA VAL A 382 -27.32 -40.50 -42.00
C VAL A 382 -28.33 -41.64 -42.15
N SER A 383 -29.54 -41.45 -41.62
CA SER A 383 -30.66 -42.41 -41.65
C SER A 383 -31.66 -42.10 -42.75
#